data_AF-A0A2G9ZWU1-F1
#
_entry.id   AF-A0A2G9ZWU1-F1
#
_cell.length_a   1.000
_cell.length_b   1.000
_cell.length_c   1.000
_cell.angle_alpha   90.00
_cell.angle_beta   90.00
_cell.angle_gamma   90.00
#
_symmetry.space_group_name_H-M   'P 1'
#
loop_
_entity.id
_entity.type
_entity.pdbx_description
1 polymer ?
#
loop_
_entity_poly.entity_id
_entity_poly.type
_entity_poly.pdbx_seq_one_letter_code
_entity_poly.pdbx_strand_id
1 'polypeptide(L)' 'MTQEHEKIRALLKKRNAILLAHNYQPPEIQDVADLCGDSLEL' A
#
# COMPACT_ATOMS: atom_id res chain seq x y z
N MET A 1 3.10 -8.32 -9.97
CA MET A 1 2.80 -6.88 -9.98
C MET A 1 1.84 -6.61 -11.13
N THR A 2 0.63 -6.11 -10.85
CA THR A 2 -0.41 -5.87 -11.87
C THR A 2 -0.29 -4.45 -12.44
N GLN A 3 -0.98 -4.17 -13.56
CA GLN A 3 -1.09 -2.83 -14.12
C GLN A 3 -1.65 -1.81 -13.11
N GLU A 4 -2.49 -2.27 -12.19
CA GLU A 4 -3.15 -1.43 -11.20
C GLU A 4 -2.19 -1.06 -10.07
N HIS A 5 -1.34 -2.01 -9.65
CA HIS A 5 -0.28 -1.75 -8.67
C HIS A 5 0.74 -0.73 -9.19
N GLU A 6 1.11 -0.79 -10.47
CA GLU A 6 2.03 0.17 -11.07
C GLU A 6 1.45 1.59 -11.09
N LYS A 7 0.16 1.74 -11.42
CA LYS A 7 -0.54 3.03 -11.37
C LYS A 7 -0.57 3.60 -9.95
N ILE A 8 -0.86 2.76 -8.94
CA ILE A 8 -0.87 3.17 -7.53
C ILE A 8 0.54 3.63 -7.10
N ARG A 9 1.58 2.85 -7.40
CA ARG A 9 2.98 3.21 -7.12
C ARG A 9 3.39 4.52 -7.78
N ALA A 10 2.99 4.74 -9.03
CA ALA A 10 3.27 6.00 -9.74
C ALA A 10 2.58 7.20 -9.07
N LEU A 11 1.34 7.03 -8.60
CA LEU A 11 0.61 8.08 -7.88
C LEU A 11 1.23 8.39 -6.52
N LEU A 12 1.62 7.37 -5.75
CA LEU A 12 2.31 7.54 -4.46
C LEU A 12 3.61 8.33 -4.64
N LYS A 13 4.43 7.96 -5.64
CA LYS A 13 5.66 8.69 -5.98
C LYS A 13 5.39 10.13 -6.40
N LYS A 14 4.38 10.37 -7.24
CA LYS A 14 4.00 11.73 -7.67
C LYS A 14 3.55 12.61 -6.51
N ARG A 15 2.96 12.02 -5.47
CA ARG A 15 2.46 12.72 -4.29
C ARG A 15 3.45 12.74 -3.13
N ASN A 16 4.63 12.13 -3.27
CA ASN A 16 5.57 11.90 -2.18
C ASN A 16 4.87 11.27 -0.95
N ALA A 17 4.02 10.28 -1.20
CA ALA A 17 3.20 9.61 -0.20
C ALA A 17 3.69 8.17 0.02
N ILE A 18 3.49 7.67 1.24
CA ILE A 18 3.64 6.27 1.61
C ILE A 18 2.27 5.61 1.74
N LEU A 19 2.18 4.31 1.47
CA LEU A 19 0.96 3.53 1.63
C LEU A 19 1.07 2.59 2.83
N LEU A 20 0.27 2.85 3.86
CA LEU A 20 0.12 2.00 5.03
C LEU A 20 -1.16 1.17 4.91
N ALA A 21 -1.09 -0.13 5.19
CA ALA A 21 -2.26 -1.01 5.15
C ALA A 21 -2.45 -1.76 6.47
N HIS A 22 -3.67 -1.75 7.01
CA HIS A 22 -3.99 -2.56 8.18
C HIS A 22 -3.99 -4.05 7.82
N ASN A 23 -3.61 -4.91 8.76
CA ASN A 23 -3.57 -6.39 8.61
C ASN A 23 -4.91 -7.03 8.18
N TYR A 24 -6.02 -6.30 8.21
CA TYR A 24 -7.35 -6.76 7.79
C TYR A 24 -7.68 -6.45 6.33
N GLN A 25 -6.79 -5.77 5.60
CA GLN A 25 -7.02 -5.48 4.19
C GLN A 25 -6.84 -6.74 3.32
N PRO A 26 -7.50 -6.83 2.15
CA PRO A 26 -7.29 -7.92 1.21
C PRO A 26 -5.81 -8.07 0.81
N PRO A 27 -5.33 -9.29 0.49
CA PRO A 27 -3.92 -9.54 0.16
C PRO A 27 -3.40 -8.66 -0.98
N GLU A 28 -4.23 -8.43 -2.00
CA GLU A 28 -3.91 -7.56 -3.14
C GLU A 28 -3.61 -6.10 -2.78
N ILE A 29 -4.13 -5.62 -1.64
CA ILE A 29 -3.88 -4.28 -1.10
C ILE A 29 -2.61 -4.29 -0.24
N GLN A 30 -2.41 -5.35 0.55
CA GLN A 30 -1.19 -5.51 1.34
C GLN A 30 0.05 -5.62 0.44
N ASP A 31 -0.06 -6.31 -0.70
CA ASP A 31 1.01 -6.48 -1.69
C ASP A 31 1.52 -5.15 -2.28
N VAL A 32 0.69 -4.10 -2.29
CA VAL A 32 1.08 -2.78 -2.83
C VAL A 32 1.51 -1.79 -1.74
N ALA A 33 1.22 -2.08 -0.46
CA ALA A 33 1.59 -1.24 0.66
C ALA A 33 3.11 -1.19 0.88
N ASP A 34 3.59 -0.09 1.47
CA ASP A 34 4.99 0.06 1.90
C ASP A 34 5.21 -0.55 3.29
N LEU A 35 4.17 -0.53 4.13
CA LEU A 35 4.16 -1.16 5.44
C LEU A 35 2.76 -1.67 5.77
N CYS A 36 2.70 -2.86 6.36
CA CYS A 36 1.49 -3.40 6.95
C CYS A 36 1.65 -3.49 8.47
N GLY A 37 0.54 -3.33 9.20
CA GLY A 37 0.55 -3.43 10.66
C GLY A 37 -0.86 -3.43 11.25
N ASP A 38 -0.95 -3.61 12.56
CA ASP A 38 -2.20 -3.46 13.32
C ASP A 38 -2.32 -2.07 13.94
N SER A 39 -3.31 -1.88 14.83
CA SER A 39 -3.55 -0.58 15.49
C SER A 39 -2.45 -0.11 16.45
N LEU A 40 -1.49 -0.96 16.81
CA LEU A 40 -0.34 -0.59 17.64
C LEU A 40 0.87 -0.22 16.78
N GLU A 41 1.00 -0.87 15.62
CA GLU A 41 2.12 -0.69 14.68
C GLU A 41 1.88 0.41 13.63
N LEU A 42 0.63 0.84 13.41
CA LEU A 42 0.21 1.88 12.45
C LEU A 42 -0.42 3.10 13.13
#